data_AF-A0A8J5R0X3-F1
#
_entry.id   AF-A0A8J5R0X3-F1
#
_cell.length_a   1.000
_cell.length_b   1.000
_cell.length_c   1.000
_cell.angle_alpha   90.00
_cell.angle_beta   90.00
_cell.angle_gamma   90.00
#
_symmetry.space_group_name_H-M   'P 1'
#
loop_
_entity.id
_entity.type
_entity.pdbx_description
1 polymer ?
#
loop_
_entity_poly.entity_id
_entity_poly.type
_entity_poly.pdbx_seq_one_letter_code
_entity_poly.pdbx_strand_id
1 'polypeptide(L)'
;MAMRERQLGALGMRTNDKGQVTASGTLLQQIEDLGDETGLVCVICREGYKFKPSMVLGIYTFTKRCNIEEFEVKPRKTIGYSTVTHFNVVHVDCHMSAVRLARARDEWESAALQNANTKCNGLLPLWGPLVPESAFASCLARHNTYLQECTGHRDISYSSTVHDLKLLLLRFAQEKNFHDDTGGGGPQSNMHIIPYLIHMALYVMNTTRASVKEEQQMMNYLKSPSSSAWLDQCYEAEGPLYQITLSLILHSPTLWKEKRIIHLQRLIILAHQRHISPSGPTKTITDITVKEYSVYKNIFIYFGLIDAIYANFFKDTNSSAKITSYQQWSTALADYIRGNDEIMIKASEHVLAKYRDELLPCSSFNEFCDIVDLYDDIPDLQSYITDCLKKLA
;
A
#
# COMPACT_ATOMS: atom_id res chain seq x y z
N MET A 1 -23.94 22.04 -53.91
CA MET A 1 -24.47 21.84 -52.55
C MET A 1 -24.45 20.37 -52.13
N ALA A 2 -24.92 19.43 -52.97
CA ALA A 2 -24.94 17.98 -52.66
C ALA A 2 -23.57 17.35 -52.27
N MET A 3 -22.45 17.79 -52.85
CA MET A 3 -21.12 17.26 -52.51
C MET A 3 -20.65 17.71 -51.11
N ARG A 4 -21.06 18.91 -50.68
CA ARG A 4 -20.73 19.51 -49.37
C ARG A 4 -21.53 18.84 -48.25
N GLU A 5 -22.80 18.54 -48.48
CA GLU A 5 -23.64 17.78 -47.53
C GLU A 5 -23.12 16.34 -47.34
N ARG A 6 -22.63 15.71 -48.41
CA ARG A 6 -22.07 14.34 -48.34
C ARG A 6 -20.76 14.29 -47.56
N GLN A 7 -19.91 15.32 -47.68
CA GLN A 7 -18.67 15.45 -46.90
C GLN A 7 -18.95 15.78 -45.42
N LEU A 8 -19.93 16.66 -45.13
CA LEU A 8 -20.36 16.96 -43.76
C LEU A 8 -21.00 15.73 -43.09
N GLY A 9 -21.78 14.95 -43.84
CA GLY A 9 -22.35 13.69 -43.36
C GLY A 9 -21.29 12.64 -43.00
N ALA A 10 -20.17 12.58 -43.74
CA ALA A 10 -19.04 11.70 -43.41
C ALA A 10 -18.29 12.12 -42.13
N LEU A 11 -18.41 13.39 -41.73
CA LEU A 11 -17.84 13.97 -40.50
C LEU A 11 -18.85 14.03 -39.34
N GLY A 12 -20.05 13.43 -39.49
CA GLY A 12 -21.09 13.44 -38.47
C GLY A 12 -21.70 14.83 -38.20
N MET A 13 -21.64 15.72 -39.18
CA MET A 13 -22.18 17.08 -39.10
C MET A 13 -23.35 17.26 -40.08
N ARG A 14 -24.33 18.09 -39.70
CA ARG A 14 -25.50 18.43 -40.52
C ARG A 14 -25.63 19.94 -40.66
N THR A 15 -26.13 20.40 -41.80
CA THR A 15 -26.50 21.81 -42.00
C THR A 15 -27.98 22.02 -41.72
N ASN A 16 -28.33 23.02 -40.91
CA ASN A 16 -29.72 23.41 -40.68
C ASN A 16 -30.26 24.29 -41.83
N ASP A 17 -31.57 24.58 -41.81
CA ASP A 17 -32.26 25.36 -42.86
C ASP A 17 -31.75 26.81 -43.01
N LYS A 18 -30.90 27.28 -42.08
CA LYS A 18 -30.22 28.58 -42.13
C LYS A 18 -28.79 28.48 -42.66
N GLY A 19 -28.36 27.31 -43.13
CA GLY A 19 -27.02 27.05 -43.64
C GLY A 19 -25.93 26.96 -42.56
N GLN A 20 -26.30 26.86 -41.28
CA GLN A 20 -25.35 26.70 -40.18
C GLN A 20 -25.02 25.22 -39.99
N VAL A 21 -23.74 24.92 -39.78
CA VAL A 21 -23.26 23.56 -39.53
C VAL A 21 -23.42 23.24 -38.05
N THR A 22 -24.23 22.24 -37.73
CA THR A 22 -24.46 21.70 -36.38
C THR A 22 -23.95 20.27 -36.33
N ALA A 23 -23.18 19.91 -35.29
CA ALA A 23 -22.79 18.53 -35.07
C ALA A 23 -24.03 17.66 -34.79
N SER A 24 -24.07 16.46 -35.37
CA SER A 24 -25.17 15.53 -35.17
C SER A 24 -25.11 15.00 -33.73
N GLY A 25 -26.22 15.05 -32.98
CA GLY A 25 -26.24 14.79 -31.54
C GLY A 25 -25.61 13.46 -31.10
N THR A 26 -25.63 12.43 -31.95
CA THR A 26 -24.98 11.14 -31.69
C THR A 26 -23.46 11.20 -31.64
N LEU A 27 -22.81 12.07 -32.43
CA LEU A 27 -21.35 12.23 -32.40
C LEU A 27 -20.92 13.04 -31.17
N LEU A 28 -21.69 14.07 -30.81
CA LEU A 28 -21.48 14.84 -29.58
C LEU A 28 -21.65 13.95 -28.34
N GLN A 29 -22.66 13.09 -28.33
CA GLN A 29 -22.88 12.13 -27.23
C GLN A 29 -21.80 11.05 -27.18
N GLN A 30 -21.28 10.60 -28.32
CA GLN A 30 -20.11 9.71 -28.37
C GLN A 30 -18.81 10.40 -27.92
N ILE A 31 -18.66 11.71 -28.17
CA ILE A 31 -17.53 12.52 -27.68
C ILE A 31 -17.67 12.84 -26.19
N GLU A 32 -18.90 13.00 -25.68
CA GLU A 32 -19.19 13.13 -24.25
C GLU A 32 -19.01 11.79 -23.49
N ASP A 33 -19.35 10.64 -24.12
CA ASP A 33 -19.08 9.29 -23.58
C ASP A 33 -17.58 8.94 -23.62
N LEU A 34 -16.81 9.57 -24.51
CA LEU A 34 -15.33 9.62 -24.50
C LEU A 34 -14.81 10.54 -23.37
N GLY A 35 -15.46 10.56 -22.20
CA GLY A 35 -14.94 11.27 -21.03
C GLY A 35 -13.47 10.92 -20.73
N ASP A 36 -12.76 11.86 -20.11
CA ASP A 36 -11.34 11.72 -19.79
C ASP A 36 -11.05 10.47 -18.94
N GLU A 37 -9.87 9.89 -19.12
CA GLU A 37 -9.36 8.85 -18.23
C GLU A 37 -8.96 9.49 -16.90
N THR A 38 -9.70 9.20 -15.83
CA THR A 38 -9.52 9.80 -14.50
C THR A 38 -8.72 8.90 -13.55
N GLY A 39 -8.59 7.61 -13.88
CA GLY A 39 -7.84 6.61 -13.12
C GLY A 39 -6.38 6.52 -13.55
N LEU A 40 -5.83 5.31 -13.53
CA LEU A 40 -4.44 5.05 -13.88
C LEU A 40 -4.24 5.09 -15.39
N VAL A 41 -3.22 5.83 -15.82
CA VAL A 41 -2.94 6.06 -17.25
C VAL A 41 -1.56 5.54 -17.61
N CYS A 42 -1.46 4.81 -18.71
CA CYS A 42 -0.16 4.42 -19.28
C CYS A 42 0.64 5.65 -19.74
N VAL A 43 1.86 5.80 -19.24
CA VAL A 43 2.76 6.91 -19.57
C VAL A 43 3.15 6.97 -21.05
N ILE A 44 3.05 5.85 -21.77
CA ILE A 44 3.41 5.73 -23.19
C ILE A 44 2.21 6.09 -24.09
N CYS A 45 1.10 5.38 -23.99
CA CYS A 45 -0.04 5.56 -24.90
C CYS A 45 -1.11 6.53 -24.40
N ARG A 46 -1.02 6.98 -23.14
CA ARG A 46 -1.97 7.90 -22.49
C ARG A 46 -3.40 7.36 -22.39
N GLU A 47 -3.55 6.04 -22.38
CA GLU A 47 -4.80 5.32 -22.19
C GLU A 47 -4.72 4.48 -20.91
N GLY A 48 -5.83 4.34 -20.18
CA GLY A 48 -5.98 3.47 -19.01
C GLY A 48 -7.05 2.41 -19.23
N TYR A 49 -7.70 1.96 -18.14
CA TYR A 49 -8.69 0.89 -18.19
C TYR A 49 -9.98 1.27 -18.91
N LYS A 50 -10.32 2.55 -19.05
CA LYS A 50 -11.51 2.96 -19.83
C LYS A 50 -11.36 2.58 -21.30
N PHE A 51 -10.16 2.78 -21.85
CA PHE A 51 -9.86 2.54 -23.27
C PHE A 51 -9.21 1.19 -23.54
N LYS A 52 -8.47 0.63 -22.57
CA LYS A 52 -7.78 -0.66 -22.63
C LYS A 52 -8.16 -1.57 -21.45
N PRO A 53 -9.45 -1.91 -21.28
CA PRO A 53 -9.98 -2.55 -20.07
C PRO A 53 -9.36 -3.92 -19.73
N SER A 54 -8.88 -4.64 -20.74
CA SER A 54 -8.30 -5.98 -20.59
C SER A 54 -6.78 -6.00 -20.49
N MET A 55 -6.10 -4.86 -20.63
CA MET A 55 -4.64 -4.79 -20.63
C MET A 55 -4.08 -4.66 -19.21
N VAL A 56 -3.03 -5.41 -18.90
CA VAL A 56 -2.36 -5.30 -17.60
C VAL A 56 -1.56 -3.99 -17.55
N LEU A 57 -1.87 -3.12 -16.60
CA LEU A 57 -1.00 -2.00 -16.22
C LEU A 57 0.07 -2.50 -15.25
N GLY A 58 1.18 -1.78 -15.16
CA GLY A 58 2.23 -2.01 -14.18
C GLY A 58 2.81 -0.71 -13.67
N ILE A 59 3.17 -0.68 -12.40
CA ILE A 59 3.86 0.43 -11.75
C ILE A 59 5.35 0.17 -11.84
N TYR A 60 6.12 1.14 -12.35
CA TYR A 60 7.57 1.04 -12.28
C TYR A 60 8.04 1.08 -10.83
N THR A 61 8.78 0.07 -10.39
CA THR A 61 9.29 -0.03 -9.03
C THR A 61 10.81 -0.09 -9.02
N PHE A 62 11.40 0.36 -7.92
CA PHE A 62 12.79 0.09 -7.59
C PHE A 62 12.85 -0.65 -6.27
N THR A 63 13.43 -1.84 -6.31
CA THR A 63 13.47 -2.76 -5.18
C THR A 63 14.91 -3.06 -4.81
N LYS A 64 15.21 -3.07 -3.51
CA LYS A 64 16.55 -3.41 -3.02
C LYS A 64 16.48 -4.42 -1.89
N ARG A 65 17.52 -5.25 -1.81
CA ARG A 65 17.74 -6.20 -0.71
C ARG A 65 17.99 -5.45 0.60
N CYS A 66 17.35 -5.87 1.68
CA CYS A 66 17.58 -5.29 3.01
C CYS A 66 17.22 -6.26 4.15
N ASN A 67 17.61 -5.91 5.38
CA ASN A 67 17.07 -6.57 6.57
C ASN A 67 15.61 -6.16 6.75
N ILE A 68 14.75 -7.11 7.09
CA ILE A 68 13.32 -6.83 7.32
C ILE A 68 13.03 -6.42 8.77
N GLU A 69 13.96 -6.64 9.69
CA GLU A 69 13.86 -6.18 11.08
C GLU A 69 15.25 -5.76 11.57
N GLU A 70 15.38 -4.50 11.93
CA GLU A 70 16.66 -3.91 12.36
C GLU A 70 17.04 -4.35 13.77
N PHE A 71 16.06 -4.61 14.63
CA PHE A 71 16.30 -5.03 16.01
C PHE A 71 16.42 -6.56 16.16
N GLU A 72 16.41 -7.33 15.08
CA GLU A 72 16.49 -8.79 15.19
C GLU A 72 17.84 -9.21 15.80
N VAL A 73 17.81 -9.94 16.91
CA VAL A 73 19.00 -10.27 17.73
C VAL A 73 19.74 -11.50 17.23
N LYS A 74 19.22 -12.19 16.20
CA LYS A 74 19.88 -13.39 15.67
C LYS A 74 21.18 -13.03 14.91
N PRO A 75 22.22 -13.89 14.94
CA PRO A 75 23.51 -13.61 14.31
C PRO A 75 23.45 -13.24 12.82
N ARG A 76 22.45 -13.77 12.09
CA ARG A 76 22.16 -13.44 10.69
C ARG A 76 20.72 -12.97 10.59
N LYS A 77 20.51 -11.65 10.50
CA LYS A 77 19.18 -11.04 10.35
C LYS A 77 18.44 -11.60 9.15
N THR A 78 17.11 -11.63 9.24
CA THR A 78 16.26 -12.04 8.13
C THR A 78 16.40 -11.04 7.00
N ILE A 79 16.63 -11.56 5.81
CA ILE A 79 16.73 -10.76 4.60
C ILE A 79 15.42 -10.82 3.84
N GLY A 80 15.03 -9.68 3.29
CA GLY A 80 13.95 -9.54 2.32
C GLY A 80 14.28 -8.37 1.42
N TYR A 81 13.28 -7.56 1.12
CA TYR A 81 13.43 -6.42 0.23
C TYR A 81 12.55 -5.24 0.65
N SER A 82 12.91 -4.06 0.14
CA SER A 82 12.12 -2.85 0.24
C SER A 82 11.96 -2.21 -1.13
N THR A 83 10.75 -1.78 -1.44
CA THR A 83 10.35 -1.21 -2.71
C THR A 83 10.01 0.27 -2.55
N VAL A 84 10.46 1.08 -3.51
CA VAL A 84 10.04 2.49 -3.68
C VAL A 84 9.64 2.73 -5.14
N THR A 85 8.95 3.84 -5.41
CA THR A 85 8.47 4.15 -6.75
C THR A 85 8.34 5.65 -7.02
N HIS A 86 8.44 6.04 -8.30
CA HIS A 86 7.98 7.33 -8.81
C HIS A 86 6.47 7.34 -9.12
N PHE A 87 5.84 6.16 -9.12
CA PHE A 87 4.44 5.91 -9.43
C PHE A 87 4.05 6.22 -10.89
N ASN A 88 4.98 6.06 -11.83
CA ASN A 88 4.58 6.02 -13.24
C ASN A 88 4.01 4.65 -13.59
N VAL A 89 2.87 4.68 -14.28
CA VAL A 89 2.13 3.49 -14.69
C VAL A 89 2.31 3.28 -16.19
N VAL A 90 2.38 2.04 -16.63
CA VAL A 90 2.55 1.68 -18.03
C VAL A 90 1.78 0.39 -18.34
N HIS A 91 1.17 0.26 -19.51
CA HIS A 91 0.73 -1.06 -19.96
C HIS A 91 1.95 -1.97 -20.10
N VAL A 92 1.89 -3.18 -19.56
CA VAL A 92 2.99 -4.16 -19.67
C VAL A 92 3.37 -4.36 -21.14
N ASP A 93 2.39 -4.43 -22.05
CA ASP A 93 2.65 -4.59 -23.48
C ASP A 93 3.30 -3.36 -24.13
N CYS A 94 2.94 -2.14 -23.71
CA CYS A 94 3.60 -0.92 -24.17
C CYS A 94 5.07 -0.89 -23.70
N HIS A 95 5.32 -1.28 -22.45
CA HIS A 95 6.67 -1.41 -21.92
C HIS A 95 7.48 -2.44 -22.72
N MET A 96 6.99 -3.67 -22.89
CA MET A 96 7.70 -4.71 -23.64
C MET A 96 7.96 -4.31 -25.10
N SER A 97 7.01 -3.60 -25.72
CA SER A 97 7.18 -3.06 -27.07
C SER A 97 8.28 -2.02 -27.14
N ALA A 98 8.35 -1.10 -26.16
CA ALA A 98 9.39 -0.07 -26.07
C ALA A 98 10.78 -0.69 -25.83
N VAL A 99 10.89 -1.67 -24.92
CA VAL A 99 12.13 -2.41 -24.64
C VAL A 99 12.65 -3.11 -25.89
N ARG A 100 11.77 -3.80 -26.64
CA ARG A 100 12.14 -4.46 -27.91
C ARG A 100 12.64 -3.47 -28.97
N LEU A 101 12.09 -2.26 -29.01
CA LEU A 101 12.52 -1.21 -29.95
C LEU A 101 13.86 -0.58 -29.56
N ALA A 102 14.26 -0.63 -28.29
CA ALA A 102 15.51 -0.05 -27.79
C ALA A 102 16.78 -0.84 -28.18
N ARG A 103 16.65 -2.00 -28.85
CA ARG A 103 17.72 -2.78 -29.53
C ARG A 103 19.06 -2.83 -28.78
N ALA A 104 19.15 -3.68 -27.76
CA ALA A 104 20.35 -4.02 -26.96
C ALA A 104 20.78 -3.03 -25.87
N ARG A 105 19.96 -2.02 -25.54
CA ARG A 105 20.08 -1.31 -24.25
C ARG A 105 19.54 -2.17 -23.12
N ASP A 106 20.07 -1.95 -21.92
CA ASP A 106 19.49 -2.51 -20.71
C ASP A 106 18.01 -2.08 -20.59
N GLU A 107 17.15 -3.03 -20.19
CA GLU A 107 15.70 -2.84 -20.07
C GLU A 107 15.39 -1.67 -19.15
N TRP A 108 16.08 -1.61 -18.02
CA TRP A 108 15.82 -0.66 -16.95
C TRP A 108 16.42 0.72 -17.21
N GLU A 109 17.58 0.78 -17.88
CA GLU A 109 18.09 2.04 -18.43
C GLU A 109 17.12 2.68 -19.41
N SER A 110 16.49 1.88 -20.27
CA SER A 110 15.49 2.36 -21.24
C SER A 110 14.18 2.74 -20.56
N ALA A 111 13.74 1.95 -19.57
CA ALA A 111 12.53 2.18 -18.81
C ALA A 111 12.61 3.47 -17.97
N ALA A 112 13.79 3.83 -17.45
CA ALA A 112 13.99 5.04 -16.67
C ALA A 112 13.54 6.31 -17.42
N LEU A 113 13.67 6.36 -18.75
CA LEU A 113 13.20 7.48 -19.57
C LEU A 113 11.68 7.65 -19.51
N GLN A 114 10.94 6.54 -19.47
CA GLN A 114 9.49 6.53 -19.31
C GLN A 114 9.07 6.72 -17.85
N ASN A 115 10.02 6.52 -16.91
CA ASN A 115 9.82 6.69 -15.48
C ASN A 115 10.36 8.04 -14.96
N ALA A 116 10.27 9.11 -15.76
CA ALA A 116 10.73 10.45 -15.41
C ALA A 116 12.20 10.52 -14.95
N ASN A 117 13.08 9.76 -15.61
CA ASN A 117 14.50 9.59 -15.26
C ASN A 117 14.75 9.03 -13.85
N THR A 118 13.73 8.41 -13.24
CA THR A 118 13.87 7.72 -11.96
C THR A 118 14.25 6.26 -12.22
N LYS A 119 15.25 5.74 -11.50
CA LYS A 119 15.66 4.34 -11.61
C LYS A 119 14.50 3.41 -11.27
N CYS A 120 14.37 2.33 -12.02
CA CYS A 120 13.47 1.22 -11.76
C CYS A 120 14.21 -0.09 -12.06
N ASN A 121 13.78 -1.19 -11.46
CA ASN A 121 14.31 -2.53 -11.70
C ASN A 121 13.21 -3.60 -11.57
N GLY A 122 11.96 -3.17 -11.69
CA GLY A 122 10.78 -3.99 -11.56
C GLY A 122 9.55 -3.29 -12.11
N LEU A 123 8.55 -4.10 -12.39
CA LEU A 123 7.24 -3.66 -12.84
C LEU A 123 6.17 -4.40 -12.03
N LEU A 124 5.56 -3.74 -11.04
CA LEU A 124 4.50 -4.30 -10.21
C LEU A 124 3.19 -4.33 -11.00
N PRO A 125 2.65 -5.50 -11.39
CA PRO A 125 1.45 -5.56 -12.22
C PRO A 125 0.20 -5.20 -11.42
N LEU A 126 -0.77 -4.63 -12.13
CA LEU A 126 -2.06 -4.22 -11.61
C LEU A 126 -3.17 -5.06 -12.24
N TRP A 127 -4.01 -5.63 -11.39
CA TRP A 127 -5.16 -6.41 -11.84
C TRP A 127 -6.36 -5.48 -11.99
N GLY A 128 -6.61 -5.00 -13.21
CA GLY A 128 -7.76 -4.16 -13.52
C GLY A 128 -9.08 -4.93 -13.58
N PRO A 129 -10.24 -4.25 -13.62
CA PRO A 129 -11.55 -4.87 -13.49
C PRO A 129 -11.83 -5.91 -14.59
N LEU A 130 -11.44 -5.65 -15.83
CA LEU A 130 -11.67 -6.54 -16.97
C LEU A 130 -10.39 -7.26 -17.46
N VAL A 131 -9.30 -7.15 -16.70
CA VAL A 131 -8.05 -7.86 -16.98
C VAL A 131 -8.23 -9.36 -16.66
N PRO A 132 -7.96 -10.28 -17.61
CA PRO A 132 -7.99 -11.71 -17.35
C PRO A 132 -7.00 -12.10 -16.24
N GLU A 133 -7.43 -12.95 -15.30
CA GLU A 133 -6.57 -13.40 -14.19
C GLU A 133 -5.27 -14.03 -14.70
N SER A 134 -5.34 -14.83 -15.77
CA SER A 134 -4.17 -15.48 -16.37
C SER A 134 -3.13 -14.47 -16.88
N ALA A 135 -3.58 -13.34 -17.42
CA ALA A 135 -2.68 -12.27 -17.88
C ALA A 135 -2.01 -11.58 -16.70
N PHE A 136 -2.78 -11.26 -15.64
CA PHE A 136 -2.24 -10.70 -14.41
C PHE A 136 -1.24 -11.66 -13.74
N ALA A 137 -1.60 -12.93 -13.57
CA ALA A 137 -0.75 -13.96 -12.95
C ALA A 137 0.57 -14.16 -13.71
N SER A 138 0.54 -14.11 -15.05
CA SER A 138 1.75 -14.17 -15.88
C SER A 138 2.67 -12.96 -15.64
N CYS A 139 2.10 -11.76 -15.53
CA CYS A 139 2.87 -10.55 -15.22
C CYS A 139 3.40 -10.58 -13.78
N LEU A 140 2.64 -11.14 -12.84
CA LEU A 140 3.06 -11.30 -11.44
C LEU A 140 4.23 -12.28 -11.31
N ALA A 141 4.20 -13.38 -12.07
CA ALA A 141 5.34 -14.29 -12.14
C ALA A 141 6.60 -13.59 -12.66
N ARG A 142 6.48 -12.71 -13.67
CA ARG A 142 7.60 -11.90 -14.17
C ARG A 142 8.09 -10.89 -13.13
N HIS A 143 7.18 -10.24 -12.41
CA HIS A 143 7.52 -9.36 -11.30
C HIS A 143 8.34 -10.08 -10.22
N ASN A 144 7.94 -11.31 -9.86
CA ASN A 144 8.69 -12.13 -8.92
C ASN A 144 10.11 -12.45 -9.43
N THR A 145 10.28 -12.70 -10.73
CA THR A 145 11.60 -12.86 -11.34
C THR A 145 12.44 -11.58 -11.18
N TYR A 146 11.88 -10.41 -11.45
CA TYR A 146 12.60 -9.13 -11.25
C TYR A 146 13.04 -8.94 -9.79
N LEU A 147 12.16 -9.25 -8.83
CA LEU A 147 12.49 -9.22 -7.39
C LEU A 147 13.63 -10.19 -7.05
N GLN A 148 13.59 -11.40 -7.57
CA GLN A 148 14.63 -12.41 -7.37
C GLN A 148 15.98 -11.95 -7.94
N GLU A 149 15.99 -11.39 -9.14
CA GLU A 149 17.20 -10.93 -9.81
C GLU A 149 17.85 -9.75 -9.08
N CYS A 150 17.06 -8.74 -8.69
CA CYS A 150 17.60 -7.52 -8.09
C CYS A 150 17.94 -7.67 -6.60
N THR A 151 17.36 -8.65 -5.90
CA THR A 151 17.56 -8.83 -4.45
C THR A 151 18.19 -10.16 -4.05
N GLY A 152 18.17 -11.17 -4.92
CA GLY A 152 18.55 -12.54 -4.59
C GLY A 152 17.57 -13.25 -3.65
N HIS A 153 16.43 -12.64 -3.30
CA HIS A 153 15.40 -13.23 -2.44
C HIS A 153 14.53 -14.18 -3.27
N ARG A 154 14.57 -15.48 -2.98
CA ARG A 154 13.94 -16.51 -3.83
C ARG A 154 12.45 -16.73 -3.56
N ASP A 155 12.09 -16.82 -2.29
CA ASP A 155 10.76 -17.22 -1.87
C ASP A 155 9.83 -16.00 -1.76
N ILE A 156 9.42 -15.47 -2.92
CA ILE A 156 8.46 -14.36 -2.98
C ILE A 156 7.07 -14.88 -2.60
N SER A 157 6.58 -14.47 -1.44
CA SER A 157 5.29 -14.88 -0.87
C SER A 157 4.48 -13.66 -0.39
N TYR A 158 3.25 -13.88 0.10
CA TYR A 158 2.47 -12.81 0.73
C TYR A 158 3.24 -12.20 1.91
N SER A 159 3.94 -13.01 2.71
CA SER A 159 4.73 -12.53 3.86
C SER A 159 5.86 -11.59 3.42
N SER A 160 6.52 -11.89 2.29
CA SER A 160 7.53 -10.97 1.71
C SER A 160 6.91 -9.61 1.34
N THR A 161 5.71 -9.62 0.77
CA THR A 161 4.98 -8.39 0.41
C THR A 161 4.51 -7.61 1.64
N VAL A 162 4.09 -8.32 2.70
CA VAL A 162 3.73 -7.70 3.99
C VAL A 162 4.95 -7.07 4.65
N HIS A 163 6.12 -7.70 4.59
CA HIS A 163 7.37 -7.10 5.04
C HIS A 163 7.77 -5.88 4.21
N ASP A 164 7.60 -5.91 2.90
CA ASP A 164 7.87 -4.77 2.04
C ASP A 164 6.97 -3.57 2.41
N LEU A 165 5.66 -3.82 2.55
CA LEU A 165 4.70 -2.82 3.03
C LEU A 165 5.05 -2.30 4.43
N LYS A 166 5.47 -3.20 5.35
CA LYS A 166 5.93 -2.84 6.69
C LYS A 166 7.11 -1.85 6.63
N LEU A 167 8.10 -2.15 5.79
CA LEU A 167 9.29 -1.31 5.62
C LEU A 167 8.96 0.03 4.95
N LEU A 168 8.01 0.04 4.01
CA LEU A 168 7.52 1.25 3.37
C LEU A 168 6.85 2.19 4.38
N LEU A 169 5.92 1.68 5.18
CA LEU A 169 5.25 2.44 6.25
C LEU A 169 6.24 2.89 7.33
N LEU A 170 7.24 2.06 7.64
CA LEU A 170 8.27 2.42 8.61
C LEU A 170 9.17 3.54 8.07
N ARG A 171 9.40 3.59 6.74
CA ARG A 171 10.13 4.68 6.09
C ARG A 171 9.41 6.01 6.27
N PHE A 172 8.08 6.05 6.10
CA PHE A 172 7.28 7.24 6.46
C PHE A 172 7.41 7.56 7.96
N ALA A 173 7.16 6.59 8.84
CA ALA A 173 7.19 6.79 10.28
C ALA A 173 8.54 7.28 10.83
N GLN A 174 9.64 6.98 10.14
CA GLN A 174 11.00 7.40 10.48
C GLN A 174 11.47 8.64 9.69
N GLU A 175 10.58 9.26 8.90
CA GLU A 175 10.86 10.45 8.10
C GLU A 175 12.07 10.25 7.15
N LYS A 176 12.26 9.01 6.66
CA LYS A 176 13.35 8.64 5.76
C LYS A 176 13.02 9.04 4.31
N ASN A 177 14.03 9.49 3.57
CA ASN A 177 13.87 9.86 2.16
C ASN A 177 13.48 8.67 1.28
N PHE A 178 12.72 8.94 0.22
CA PHE A 178 12.31 7.95 -0.78
C PHE A 178 13.15 7.96 -2.06
N HIS A 179 13.88 9.05 -2.32
CA HIS A 179 14.56 9.28 -3.59
C HIS A 179 16.06 9.00 -3.56
N ASP A 180 16.67 8.76 -2.39
CA ASP A 180 18.12 8.55 -2.24
C ASP A 180 18.65 7.42 -3.15
N ASP A 181 17.88 6.34 -3.29
CA ASP A 181 18.27 5.17 -4.07
C ASP A 181 17.95 5.32 -5.58
N THR A 182 16.92 6.09 -5.91
CA THR A 182 16.25 6.08 -7.22
C THR A 182 16.45 7.35 -8.03
N GLY A 183 16.81 8.48 -7.40
CA GLY A 183 16.88 9.80 -8.02
C GLY A 183 15.52 10.48 -8.23
N GLY A 184 14.42 9.90 -7.71
CA GLY A 184 13.08 10.45 -7.83
C GLY A 184 12.02 9.60 -7.13
N GLY A 185 10.79 10.11 -7.04
CA GLY A 185 9.70 9.47 -6.29
C GLY A 185 9.68 9.91 -4.83
N GLY A 186 8.75 10.81 -4.51
CA GLY A 186 8.61 11.40 -3.18
C GLY A 186 7.60 10.64 -2.29
N PRO A 187 7.26 11.19 -1.12
CA PRO A 187 6.24 10.64 -0.23
C PRO A 187 4.90 10.39 -0.95
N GLN A 188 4.48 11.27 -1.87
CA GLN A 188 3.23 11.10 -2.61
C GLN A 188 3.23 9.85 -3.51
N SER A 189 4.24 9.70 -4.37
CA SER A 189 4.41 8.51 -5.22
C SER A 189 4.40 7.21 -4.41
N ASN A 190 5.03 7.22 -3.25
CA ASN A 190 5.14 6.04 -2.38
C ASN A 190 3.89 5.81 -1.52
N MET A 191 3.03 6.81 -1.34
CA MET A 191 1.71 6.59 -0.74
C MET A 191 0.75 5.94 -1.74
N HIS A 192 0.86 6.31 -3.02
CA HIS A 192 0.04 5.76 -4.10
C HIS A 192 0.24 4.25 -4.33
N ILE A 193 1.41 3.66 -4.01
CA ILE A 193 1.67 2.23 -4.24
C ILE A 193 1.06 1.31 -3.17
N ILE A 194 0.77 1.82 -1.97
CA ILE A 194 0.28 1.04 -0.83
C ILE A 194 -0.94 0.15 -1.15
N PRO A 195 -2.03 0.64 -1.78
CA PRO A 195 -3.19 -0.22 -2.05
C PRO A 195 -2.84 -1.38 -2.99
N TYR A 196 -1.87 -1.19 -3.88
CA TYR A 196 -1.44 -2.22 -4.83
C TYR A 196 -0.51 -3.26 -4.21
N LEU A 197 0.29 -2.90 -3.20
CA LEU A 197 1.01 -3.87 -2.36
C LEU A 197 0.05 -4.71 -1.52
N ILE A 198 -0.99 -4.07 -0.95
CA ILE A 198 -2.08 -4.77 -0.25
C ILE A 198 -2.77 -5.76 -1.21
N HIS A 199 -3.12 -5.32 -2.41
CA HIS A 199 -3.77 -6.15 -3.43
C HIS A 199 -2.88 -7.34 -3.86
N MET A 200 -1.57 -7.14 -4.04
CA MET A 200 -0.64 -8.24 -4.33
C MET A 200 -0.58 -9.25 -3.18
N ALA A 201 -0.49 -8.79 -1.93
CA ALA A 201 -0.49 -9.67 -0.76
C ALA A 201 -1.80 -10.47 -0.66
N LEU A 202 -2.95 -9.84 -0.88
CA LEU A 202 -4.27 -10.48 -0.91
C LEU A 202 -4.35 -11.56 -2.00
N TYR A 203 -3.91 -11.25 -3.23
CA TYR A 203 -3.92 -12.22 -4.33
C TYR A 203 -3.11 -13.46 -3.99
N VAL A 204 -1.86 -13.29 -3.53
CA VAL A 204 -0.99 -14.43 -3.18
C VAL A 204 -1.58 -15.21 -2.00
N MET A 205 -2.10 -14.54 -0.98
CA MET A 205 -2.69 -15.20 0.19
C MET A 205 -3.96 -15.99 -0.17
N ASN A 206 -4.84 -15.42 -1.01
CA ASN A 206 -6.08 -16.06 -1.44
C ASN A 206 -5.82 -17.28 -2.34
N THR A 207 -4.89 -17.17 -3.29
CA THR A 207 -4.52 -18.26 -4.21
C THR A 207 -3.78 -19.40 -3.51
N THR A 208 -2.92 -19.08 -2.53
CA THR A 208 -2.20 -20.10 -1.71
C THR A 208 -3.04 -20.63 -0.54
N ARG A 209 -4.24 -20.06 -0.30
CA ARG A 209 -5.13 -20.42 0.81
C ARG A 209 -4.47 -20.35 2.19
N ALA A 210 -3.51 -19.44 2.36
CA ALA A 210 -2.74 -19.30 3.60
C ALA A 210 -3.52 -18.59 4.72
N SER A 211 -4.61 -17.92 4.39
CA SER A 211 -5.29 -17.00 5.29
C SER A 211 -5.85 -17.61 6.57
N VAL A 212 -6.45 -18.80 6.51
CA VAL A 212 -7.04 -19.45 7.70
C VAL A 212 -5.97 -19.68 8.77
N LYS A 213 -4.77 -20.07 8.34
CA LYS A 213 -3.63 -20.25 9.23
C LYS A 213 -3.18 -18.91 9.82
N GLU A 214 -3.01 -17.89 8.98
CA GLU A 214 -2.56 -16.55 9.41
C GLU A 214 -3.56 -15.89 10.36
N GLU A 215 -4.86 -16.02 10.10
CA GLU A 215 -5.92 -15.52 10.98
C GLU A 215 -5.86 -16.18 12.35
N GLN A 216 -5.72 -17.51 12.41
CA GLN A 216 -5.58 -18.22 13.68
C GLN A 216 -4.33 -17.76 14.45
N GLN A 217 -3.21 -17.55 13.75
CA GLN A 217 -1.97 -17.07 14.35
C GLN A 217 -2.09 -15.63 14.86
N MET A 218 -2.70 -14.73 14.08
CA MET A 218 -3.00 -13.35 14.48
C MET A 218 -3.91 -13.32 15.71
N MET A 219 -4.98 -14.13 15.72
CA MET A 219 -5.89 -14.18 16.86
C MET A 219 -5.21 -14.74 18.11
N ASN A 220 -4.29 -15.71 17.97
CA ASN A 220 -3.47 -16.19 19.09
C ASN A 220 -2.52 -15.11 19.60
N TYR A 221 -1.91 -14.34 18.68
CA TYR A 221 -1.07 -13.20 19.02
C TYR A 221 -1.86 -12.12 19.77
N LEU A 222 -3.07 -11.76 19.32
CA LEU A 222 -3.91 -10.75 19.94
C LEU A 222 -4.46 -11.18 21.30
N LYS A 223 -4.74 -12.47 21.49
CA LYS A 223 -5.25 -13.04 22.74
C LYS A 223 -4.17 -13.39 23.76
N SER A 224 -2.89 -13.37 23.37
CA SER A 224 -1.83 -13.82 24.27
C SER A 224 -1.69 -12.85 25.46
N PRO A 225 -1.60 -13.37 26.70
CA PRO A 225 -1.48 -12.51 27.87
C PRO A 225 -0.14 -11.77 27.87
N SER A 226 -0.13 -10.57 28.44
CA SER A 226 1.09 -9.80 28.69
C SER A 226 2.06 -10.66 29.51
N SER A 227 3.19 -11.02 28.91
CA SER A 227 4.22 -11.88 29.47
C SER A 227 5.56 -11.58 28.79
N SER A 228 6.66 -12.19 29.25
CA SER A 228 7.99 -12.03 28.63
C SER A 228 7.99 -12.32 27.13
N ALA A 229 7.08 -13.17 26.64
CA ALA A 229 6.92 -13.44 25.22
C ALA A 229 6.59 -12.18 24.38
N TRP A 230 5.89 -11.19 24.96
CA TRP A 230 5.67 -9.90 24.27
C TRP A 230 6.99 -9.14 24.08
N LEU A 231 7.90 -9.23 25.06
CA LEU A 231 9.22 -8.59 25.00
C LEU A 231 10.14 -9.32 24.02
N ASP A 232 10.07 -10.64 23.94
CA ASP A 232 10.78 -11.43 22.92
C ASP A 232 10.34 -11.03 21.50
N GLN A 233 9.03 -10.97 21.27
CA GLN A 233 8.42 -10.57 20.00
C GLN A 233 8.83 -9.16 19.55
N CYS A 234 9.27 -8.29 20.47
CA CYS A 234 9.76 -6.96 20.11
C CYS A 234 11.02 -6.99 19.24
N TYR A 235 11.68 -8.14 19.13
CA TYR A 235 12.92 -8.31 18.36
C TYR A 235 12.79 -9.39 17.27
N GLU A 236 11.57 -9.82 16.95
CA GLU A 236 11.32 -10.82 15.91
C GLU A 236 10.93 -10.17 14.58
N ALA A 237 11.29 -10.80 13.47
CA ALA A 237 10.92 -10.32 12.14
C ALA A 237 9.39 -10.14 11.97
N GLU A 238 8.63 -11.10 12.49
CA GLU A 238 7.16 -11.15 12.50
C GLU A 238 6.55 -10.58 13.81
N GLY A 239 7.28 -9.69 14.49
CA GLY A 239 6.87 -9.00 15.70
C GLY A 239 5.76 -7.94 15.49
N PRO A 240 5.54 -7.03 16.47
CA PRO A 240 4.40 -6.12 16.48
C PRO A 240 4.20 -5.26 15.21
N LEU A 241 5.28 -4.76 14.60
CA LEU A 241 5.20 -3.99 13.35
C LEU A 241 4.70 -4.84 12.17
N TYR A 242 5.09 -6.12 12.10
CA TYR A 242 4.58 -7.03 11.07
C TYR A 242 3.12 -7.38 11.33
N GLN A 243 2.76 -7.71 12.57
CA GLN A 243 1.40 -8.12 12.91
C GLN A 243 0.37 -7.01 12.65
N ILE A 244 0.67 -5.76 13.01
CA ILE A 244 -0.24 -4.65 12.71
C ILE A 244 -0.31 -4.37 11.19
N THR A 245 0.75 -4.58 10.42
CA THR A 245 0.69 -4.46 8.94
C THR A 245 -0.09 -5.59 8.31
N LEU A 246 0.10 -6.83 8.77
CA LEU A 246 -0.66 -7.99 8.34
C LEU A 246 -2.16 -7.80 8.63
N SER A 247 -2.51 -7.01 9.65
CA SER A 247 -3.91 -6.64 9.91
C SER A 247 -4.58 -5.98 8.71
N LEU A 248 -3.88 -5.16 7.91
CA LEU A 248 -4.44 -4.53 6.69
C LEU A 248 -4.93 -5.57 5.66
N ILE A 249 -4.40 -6.78 5.72
CA ILE A 249 -4.80 -7.90 4.89
C ILE A 249 -5.92 -8.70 5.58
N LEU A 250 -5.78 -8.94 6.90
CA LEU A 250 -6.62 -9.88 7.65
C LEU A 250 -7.87 -9.30 8.31
N HIS A 251 -7.80 -8.08 8.84
CA HIS A 251 -8.91 -7.51 9.60
C HIS A 251 -9.83 -6.70 8.70
N SER A 252 -11.14 -6.95 8.84
CA SER A 252 -12.15 -6.00 8.36
C SER A 252 -12.09 -4.70 9.18
N PRO A 253 -12.65 -3.58 8.69
CA PRO A 253 -12.70 -2.34 9.46
C PRO A 253 -13.38 -2.50 10.84
N THR A 254 -14.38 -3.37 10.93
CA THR A 254 -15.05 -3.71 12.21
C THR A 254 -14.09 -4.41 13.16
N LEU A 255 -13.37 -5.43 12.67
CA LEU A 255 -12.41 -6.16 13.49
C LEU A 255 -11.21 -5.29 13.86
N TRP A 256 -10.75 -4.41 12.96
CA TRP A 256 -9.74 -3.41 13.25
C TRP A 256 -10.15 -2.55 14.44
N LYS A 257 -11.36 -1.97 14.42
CA LYS A 257 -11.85 -1.17 15.55
C LYS A 257 -11.85 -1.94 16.87
N GLU A 258 -12.23 -3.22 16.87
CA GLU A 258 -12.17 -4.05 18.08
C GLU A 258 -10.74 -4.35 18.57
N LYS A 259 -9.77 -4.50 17.66
CA LYS A 259 -8.42 -5.02 18.00
C LYS A 259 -7.33 -3.97 18.00
N ARG A 260 -7.57 -2.76 17.47
CA ARG A 260 -6.57 -1.70 17.31
C ARG A 260 -5.88 -1.34 18.62
N ILE A 261 -6.61 -1.35 19.73
CA ILE A 261 -6.05 -1.06 21.06
C ILE A 261 -4.97 -2.06 21.48
N ILE A 262 -5.15 -3.36 21.19
CA ILE A 262 -4.14 -4.37 21.53
C ILE A 262 -2.89 -4.18 20.67
N HIS A 263 -3.04 -3.83 19.39
CA HIS A 263 -1.91 -3.47 18.54
C HIS A 263 -1.18 -2.23 19.07
N LEU A 264 -1.90 -1.19 19.48
CA LEU A 264 -1.31 0.02 20.05
C LEU A 264 -0.49 -0.28 21.32
N GLN A 265 -1.05 -1.07 22.24
CA GLN A 265 -0.33 -1.50 23.46
C GLN A 265 0.98 -2.21 23.13
N ARG A 266 0.94 -3.14 22.17
CA ARG A 266 2.12 -3.89 21.73
C ARG A 266 3.16 -3.00 21.03
N LEU A 267 2.73 -1.96 20.30
CA LEU A 267 3.64 -0.97 19.72
C LEU A 267 4.26 -0.02 20.77
N ILE A 268 3.50 0.41 21.78
CA ILE A 268 4.03 1.21 22.89
C ILE A 268 5.13 0.42 23.61
N ILE A 269 4.86 -0.85 23.92
CA ILE A 269 5.82 -1.76 24.55
C ILE A 269 7.03 -1.98 23.64
N LEU A 270 6.83 -2.15 22.33
CA LEU A 270 7.91 -2.26 21.34
C LEU A 270 8.87 -1.07 21.39
N ALA A 271 8.35 0.15 21.28
CA ALA A 271 9.19 1.35 21.29
C ALA A 271 9.93 1.52 22.63
N HIS A 272 9.21 1.32 23.73
CA HIS A 272 9.80 1.45 25.05
C HIS A 272 10.90 0.41 25.30
N GLN A 273 10.61 -0.86 25.05
CA GLN A 273 11.55 -1.97 25.25
C GLN A 273 12.80 -1.81 24.39
N ARG A 274 12.65 -1.43 23.11
CA ARG A 274 13.79 -1.18 22.21
C ARG A 274 14.63 0.03 22.63
N HIS A 275 14.01 1.02 23.27
CA HIS A 275 14.72 2.19 23.80
C HIS A 275 15.56 1.85 25.04
N ILE A 276 15.00 1.11 26.01
CA ILE A 276 15.72 0.79 27.25
C ILE A 276 16.66 -0.42 27.13
N SER A 277 16.40 -1.32 26.17
CA SER A 277 17.18 -2.54 25.95
C SER A 277 17.51 -2.79 24.47
N PRO A 278 18.23 -1.87 23.79
CA PRO A 278 18.48 -1.96 22.36
C PRO A 278 19.25 -3.23 21.93
N SER A 279 19.96 -3.87 22.86
CA SER A 279 20.75 -5.08 22.60
C SER A 279 19.93 -6.38 22.57
N GLY A 280 18.66 -6.36 22.97
CA GLY A 280 17.79 -7.54 22.88
C GLY A 280 16.69 -7.61 23.95
N PRO A 281 15.94 -8.73 23.98
CA PRO A 281 14.82 -8.89 24.89
C PRO A 281 15.27 -9.06 26.35
N THR A 282 14.38 -8.68 27.26
CA THR A 282 14.49 -8.90 28.69
C THR A 282 13.30 -9.72 29.17
N LYS A 283 13.39 -10.32 30.36
CA LYS A 283 12.26 -11.07 30.95
C LYS A 283 11.14 -10.16 31.44
N THR A 284 11.50 -8.96 31.89
CA THR A 284 10.58 -7.91 32.34
C THR A 284 11.08 -6.54 31.88
N ILE A 285 10.20 -5.52 31.91
CA ILE A 285 10.56 -4.13 31.65
C ILE A 285 11.28 -3.59 32.88
N THR A 286 12.56 -3.29 32.74
CA THR A 286 13.44 -2.90 33.87
C THR A 286 13.22 -1.47 34.36
N ASP A 287 12.69 -0.60 33.50
CA ASP A 287 12.38 0.79 33.82
C ASP A 287 11.01 1.12 33.27
N ILE A 288 10.01 1.31 34.13
CA ILE A 288 8.62 1.63 33.72
C ILE A 288 8.37 3.12 33.56
N THR A 289 9.40 3.97 33.70
CA THR A 289 9.26 5.41 33.60
C THR A 289 8.96 5.79 32.15
N VAL A 290 7.79 6.39 31.91
CA VAL A 290 7.40 6.89 30.59
C VAL A 290 8.47 7.83 30.06
N LYS A 291 8.86 7.63 28.80
CA LYS A 291 9.89 8.42 28.13
C LYS A 291 9.30 9.60 27.37
N GLU A 292 10.17 10.48 26.89
CA GLU A 292 9.80 11.58 26.01
C GLU A 292 9.03 11.09 24.78
N TYR A 293 8.10 11.91 24.29
CA TYR A 293 7.24 11.56 23.14
C TYR A 293 8.05 11.11 21.92
N SER A 294 9.24 11.67 21.69
CA SER A 294 10.13 11.30 20.58
C SER A 294 10.54 9.82 20.58
N VAL A 295 10.53 9.15 21.74
CA VAL A 295 10.78 7.69 21.82
C VAL A 295 9.65 6.88 21.19
N TYR A 296 8.42 7.39 21.26
CA TYR A 296 7.21 6.72 20.78
C TYR A 296 6.71 7.27 19.45
N LYS A 297 7.11 8.49 19.06
CA LYS A 297 6.63 9.22 17.87
C LYS A 297 6.55 8.32 16.64
N ASN A 298 7.62 7.60 16.33
CA ASN A 298 7.66 6.75 15.14
C ASN A 298 6.60 5.63 15.20
N ILE A 299 6.37 4.98 16.34
CA ILE A 299 5.35 3.92 16.43
C ILE A 299 3.92 4.49 16.43
N PHE A 300 3.74 5.72 16.89
CA PHE A 300 2.45 6.41 16.82
C PHE A 300 2.13 6.85 15.39
N ILE A 301 3.08 7.43 14.66
CA ILE A 301 2.91 7.70 13.23
C ILE A 301 2.62 6.41 12.46
N TYR A 302 3.35 5.33 12.77
CA TYR A 302 3.12 4.03 12.14
C TYR A 302 1.69 3.53 12.37
N PHE A 303 1.22 3.56 13.62
CA PHE A 303 -0.16 3.22 13.95
C PHE A 303 -1.16 4.12 13.22
N GLY A 304 -0.94 5.44 13.25
CA GLY A 304 -1.80 6.42 12.61
C GLY A 304 -1.90 6.25 11.10
N LEU A 305 -0.82 5.83 10.44
CA LEU A 305 -0.84 5.45 9.02
C LEU A 305 -1.71 4.21 8.78
N ILE A 306 -1.60 3.18 9.62
CA ILE A 306 -2.47 1.99 9.52
C ILE A 306 -3.94 2.40 9.68
N ASP A 307 -4.25 3.18 10.72
CA ASP A 307 -5.62 3.64 10.99
C ASP A 307 -6.16 4.53 9.84
N ALA A 308 -5.33 5.43 9.30
CA ALA A 308 -5.67 6.24 8.14
C ALA A 308 -5.93 5.40 6.88
N ILE A 309 -5.19 4.31 6.68
CA ILE A 309 -5.45 3.36 5.58
C ILE A 309 -6.84 2.72 5.76
N TYR A 310 -7.20 2.26 6.97
CA TYR A 310 -8.56 1.76 7.21
C TYR A 310 -9.63 2.82 6.94
N ALA A 311 -9.40 4.06 7.35
CA ALA A 311 -10.36 5.15 7.20
C ALA A 311 -10.55 5.61 5.74
N ASN A 312 -9.53 5.47 4.89
CA ASN A 312 -9.54 6.01 3.54
C ASN A 312 -9.61 4.93 2.46
N PHE A 313 -8.76 3.89 2.53
CA PHE A 313 -8.67 2.89 1.47
C PHE A 313 -9.82 1.89 1.55
N PHE A 314 -10.40 1.70 2.73
CA PHE A 314 -11.45 0.69 2.94
C PHE A 314 -12.85 1.30 3.11
N LYS A 315 -12.98 2.62 2.97
CA LYS A 315 -14.17 3.41 3.30
C LYS A 315 -15.46 2.92 2.63
N ASP A 316 -15.40 2.65 1.33
CA ASP A 316 -16.57 2.29 0.52
C ASP A 316 -16.63 0.79 0.20
N THR A 317 -15.96 -0.03 1.00
CA THR A 317 -16.21 -1.48 1.03
C THR A 317 -17.60 -1.70 1.64
N ASN A 318 -18.64 -1.45 0.82
CA ASN A 318 -20.08 -1.23 1.10
C ASN A 318 -20.82 -2.28 1.96
N SER A 319 -20.14 -3.18 2.67
CA SER A 319 -20.75 -4.24 3.48
C SER A 319 -19.89 -4.73 4.65
N SER A 320 -18.88 -3.98 5.13
CA SER A 320 -18.04 -4.43 6.26
C SER A 320 -18.82 -4.85 7.51
N ALA A 321 -20.02 -4.31 7.74
CA ALA A 321 -20.93 -4.71 8.81
C ALA A 321 -21.58 -6.11 8.63
N LYS A 322 -21.62 -6.65 7.40
CA LYS A 322 -22.15 -7.99 7.07
C LYS A 322 -21.06 -9.03 6.80
N ILE A 323 -19.81 -8.60 6.73
CA ILE A 323 -18.65 -9.48 6.52
C ILE A 323 -18.30 -10.12 7.87
N THR A 324 -18.62 -11.40 8.02
CA THR A 324 -18.42 -12.14 9.27
C THR A 324 -17.22 -13.08 9.23
N SER A 325 -16.61 -13.27 8.05
CA SER A 325 -15.41 -14.10 7.88
C SER A 325 -14.33 -13.40 7.09
N TYR A 326 -13.07 -13.77 7.36
CA TYR A 326 -11.92 -13.27 6.60
C TYR A 326 -12.06 -13.50 5.10
N GLN A 327 -12.50 -14.69 4.66
CA GLN A 327 -12.52 -15.03 3.23
C GLN A 327 -13.43 -14.09 2.43
N GLN A 328 -14.52 -13.63 3.06
CA GLN A 328 -15.39 -12.62 2.49
C GLN A 328 -14.71 -11.25 2.45
N TRP A 329 -14.00 -10.87 3.54
CA TRP A 329 -13.24 -9.63 3.61
C TRP A 329 -12.16 -9.54 2.53
N SER A 330 -11.30 -10.55 2.44
CA SER A 330 -10.14 -10.52 1.55
C SER A 330 -10.52 -10.47 0.08
N THR A 331 -11.59 -11.18 -0.29
CA THR A 331 -12.14 -11.17 -1.65
C THR A 331 -12.77 -9.80 -1.95
N ALA A 332 -13.59 -9.28 -1.04
CA ALA A 332 -14.24 -7.98 -1.20
C ALA A 332 -13.22 -6.84 -1.31
N LEU A 333 -12.16 -6.86 -0.49
CA LEU A 333 -11.12 -5.85 -0.54
C LEU A 333 -10.29 -5.93 -1.83
N ALA A 334 -9.95 -7.16 -2.28
CA ALA A 334 -9.25 -7.34 -3.54
C ALA A 334 -10.06 -6.80 -4.71
N ASP A 335 -11.35 -7.16 -4.80
CA ASP A 335 -12.26 -6.68 -5.85
C ASP A 335 -12.46 -5.16 -5.79
N TYR A 336 -12.54 -4.59 -4.58
CA TYR A 336 -12.66 -3.16 -4.38
C TYR A 336 -11.43 -2.40 -4.89
N ILE A 337 -10.21 -2.81 -4.51
CA ILE A 337 -8.99 -2.15 -5.00
C ILE A 337 -8.88 -2.29 -6.53
N ARG A 338 -9.21 -3.48 -7.06
CA ARG A 338 -9.21 -3.78 -8.50
C ARG A 338 -10.16 -2.90 -9.30
N GLY A 339 -11.32 -2.56 -8.76
CA GLY A 339 -12.37 -1.81 -9.46
C GLY A 339 -12.31 -0.28 -9.31
N ASN A 340 -11.44 0.25 -8.45
CA ASN A 340 -11.56 1.64 -7.97
C ASN A 340 -10.21 2.38 -7.97
N ASP A 341 -9.48 2.33 -9.07
CA ASP A 341 -8.13 2.89 -9.18
C ASP A 341 -8.07 4.42 -8.98
N GLU A 342 -9.00 5.19 -9.54
CA GLU A 342 -9.14 6.63 -9.28
C GLU A 342 -9.38 6.93 -7.78
N ILE A 343 -10.25 6.15 -7.14
CA ILE A 343 -10.55 6.30 -5.71
C ILE A 343 -9.31 5.96 -4.89
N MET A 344 -8.51 4.96 -5.28
CA MET A 344 -7.26 4.62 -4.58
C MET A 344 -6.25 5.76 -4.63
N ILE A 345 -6.12 6.43 -5.78
CA ILE A 345 -5.26 7.63 -5.91
C ILE A 345 -5.74 8.72 -4.94
N LYS A 346 -7.02 9.10 -4.98
CA LYS A 346 -7.58 10.13 -4.09
C LYS A 346 -7.46 9.76 -2.62
N ALA A 347 -7.74 8.50 -2.28
CA ALA A 347 -7.63 8.01 -0.91
C ALA A 347 -6.19 8.10 -0.39
N SER A 348 -5.20 7.79 -1.23
CA SER A 348 -3.78 7.94 -0.85
C SER A 348 -3.34 9.38 -0.69
N GLU A 349 -3.94 10.34 -1.40
CA GLU A 349 -3.72 11.77 -1.15
C GLU A 349 -4.26 12.19 0.22
N HIS A 350 -5.44 11.69 0.62
CA HIS A 350 -5.97 11.93 1.96
C HIS A 350 -5.11 11.30 3.07
N VAL A 351 -4.60 10.08 2.88
CA VAL A 351 -3.68 9.45 3.84
C VAL A 351 -2.39 10.26 3.94
N LEU A 352 -1.85 10.75 2.82
CA LEU A 352 -0.67 11.61 2.82
C LEU A 352 -0.91 12.94 3.52
N ALA A 353 -2.08 13.56 3.31
CA ALA A 353 -2.46 14.79 3.98
C ALA A 353 -2.54 14.57 5.50
N LYS A 354 -3.26 13.54 5.97
CA LYS A 354 -3.32 13.19 7.40
C LYS A 354 -1.94 12.91 8.00
N TYR A 355 -1.08 12.20 7.26
CA TYR A 355 0.31 11.98 7.68
C TYR A 355 1.08 13.30 7.85
N ARG A 356 1.06 14.17 6.84
CA ARG A 356 1.86 15.40 6.82
C ARG A 356 1.32 16.46 7.78
N ASP A 357 0.01 16.63 7.81
CA ASP A 357 -0.65 17.79 8.42
C ASP A 357 -1.10 17.51 9.86
N GLU A 358 -1.25 16.24 10.26
CA GLU A 358 -1.69 15.85 11.60
C GLU A 358 -0.66 14.96 12.32
N LEU A 359 -0.24 13.83 11.73
CA LEU A 359 0.62 12.85 12.42
C LEU A 359 2.07 13.33 12.62
N LEU A 360 2.67 13.97 11.61
CA LEU A 360 4.03 14.50 11.69
C LEU A 360 4.22 15.63 12.73
N PRO A 361 3.34 16.66 12.79
CA PRO A 361 3.47 17.74 13.76
C PRO A 361 3.05 17.33 15.18
N CYS A 362 2.34 16.20 15.33
CA CYS A 362 1.91 15.68 16.63
C CYS A 362 3.08 15.59 17.62
N SER A 363 2.84 16.08 18.83
CA SER A 363 3.89 16.33 19.84
C SER A 363 3.62 15.64 21.18
N SER A 364 2.45 15.04 21.36
CA SER A 364 2.06 14.36 22.60
C SER A 364 1.18 13.14 22.35
N PHE A 365 1.07 12.27 23.36
CA PHE A 365 0.17 11.10 23.29
C PHE A 365 -1.31 11.50 23.25
N ASN A 366 -1.71 12.54 23.99
CA ASN A 366 -3.10 13.02 23.98
C ASN A 366 -3.52 13.60 22.63
N GLU A 367 -2.63 14.38 21.99
CA GLU A 367 -2.85 14.88 20.64
C GLU A 367 -2.93 13.74 19.63
N PHE A 368 -2.06 12.74 19.74
CA PHE A 368 -2.13 11.54 18.91
C PHE A 368 -3.48 10.82 19.07
N CYS A 369 -3.95 10.61 20.31
CA CYS A 369 -5.23 9.98 20.58
C CYS A 369 -6.42 10.78 20.06
N ASP A 370 -6.31 12.11 19.93
CA ASP A 370 -7.29 12.95 19.24
C ASP A 370 -7.34 12.63 17.76
N ILE A 371 -6.16 12.67 17.10
CA ILE A 371 -6.02 12.48 15.66
C ILE A 371 -6.55 11.11 15.19
N VAL A 372 -6.43 10.06 16.01
CA VAL A 372 -6.86 8.69 15.67
C VAL A 372 -8.16 8.25 16.38
N ASP A 373 -8.92 9.21 16.93
CA ASP A 373 -10.24 8.98 17.56
C ASP A 373 -10.20 7.88 18.64
N LEU A 374 -9.27 7.98 19.60
CA LEU A 374 -9.07 6.99 20.67
C LEU A 374 -9.58 7.44 22.05
N TYR A 375 -10.14 8.64 22.19
CA TYR A 375 -10.65 9.14 23.48
C TYR A 375 -11.75 8.24 24.07
N ASP A 376 -12.62 7.69 23.23
CA ASP A 376 -13.69 6.79 23.69
C ASP A 376 -13.15 5.40 24.07
N ASP A 377 -12.04 4.98 23.46
CA ASP A 377 -11.43 3.67 23.70
C ASP A 377 -10.45 3.67 24.89
N ILE A 378 -9.91 4.84 25.26
CA ILE A 378 -8.88 5.00 26.30
C ILE A 378 -9.37 6.00 27.37
N PRO A 379 -9.94 5.51 28.49
CA PRO A 379 -10.57 6.39 29.49
C PRO A 379 -9.59 7.23 30.31
N ASP A 380 -8.35 6.77 30.51
CA ASP A 380 -7.29 7.53 31.19
C ASP A 380 -6.04 7.60 30.30
N LEU A 381 -5.93 8.69 29.53
CA LEU A 381 -4.79 8.94 28.66
C LEU A 381 -3.50 9.26 29.43
N GLN A 382 -3.61 9.80 30.65
CA GLN A 382 -2.44 10.22 31.42
C GLN A 382 -1.70 9.00 31.98
N SER A 383 -2.44 8.02 32.49
CA SER A 383 -1.83 6.79 33.02
C SER A 383 -1.57 5.73 31.95
N TYR A 384 -2.16 5.84 30.76
CA TYR A 384 -2.24 4.75 29.78
C TYR A 384 -0.91 4.07 29.47
N ILE A 385 0.11 4.85 29.08
CA ILE A 385 1.43 4.29 28.74
C ILE A 385 2.03 3.60 29.96
N THR A 386 1.98 4.24 31.13
CA THR A 386 2.47 3.67 32.40
C THR A 386 1.79 2.35 32.70
N ASP A 387 0.47 2.27 32.56
CA ASP A 387 -0.31 1.07 32.84
C ASP A 387 -0.06 -0.04 31.81
N CYS A 388 0.28 0.31 30.56
CA CYS A 388 0.78 -0.66 29.59
C CYS A 388 2.11 -1.27 30.04
N LEU A 389 3.06 -0.44 30.51
CA LEU A 389 4.38 -0.90 30.95
C LEU A 389 4.30 -1.76 32.21
N LYS A 390 3.47 -1.38 33.20
CA LYS A 390 3.26 -2.14 34.44
C LYS A 390 2.82 -3.60 34.22
N LYS A 391 2.14 -3.90 33.11
CA LYS A 391 1.72 -5.27 32.78
C LYS A 391 2.89 -6.23 32.51
N LEU A 392 4.09 -5.69 32.29
CA LEU A 392 5.30 -6.44 31.93
C LEU A 392 6.50 -6.11 32.84
N ALA A 393 6.27 -5.40 33.94
CA ALA A 393 7.30 -4.99 34.90
C ALA A 393 7.77 -6.15 35.79
#